data_AF-A0A2A6FEQ2-F1
#
_entry.id   AF-A0A2A6FEQ2-F1
#
_cell.length_a   1.000
_cell.length_b   1.000
_cell.length_c   1.000
_cell.angle_alpha   90.00
_cell.angle_beta   90.00
_cell.angle_gamma   90.00
#
_symmetry.space_group_name_H-M   'P 1'
#
loop_
_entity.id
_entity.type
_entity.pdbx_description
1 polymer ?
#
loop_
_entity_poly.entity_id
_entity_poly.type
_entity_poly.pdbx_seq_one_letter_code
_entity_poly.pdbx_strand_id
1 'polypeptide(L)'
;MKLSCGVYEACFAKYCSCSGENEYFLSYGKPYCEKFLATDDGWSDAGKKWRDATLLCLQEKIVPQLDISEDPQCDCKKMKEFAFQTHVDCYTQAQASVCDLEWTDYKKIYDTISVWNDLATDQYGRRQFKKVFAICAAKKYDKEKKEFIDKINELLK
;
A
#
# COMPACT_ATOMS: atom_id res chain seq x y z
N MET A 1 11.36 12.12 -4.92
CA MET A 1 11.46 12.37 -3.45
C MET A 1 12.38 11.33 -2.80
N LYS A 2 12.99 11.55 -1.62
CA LYS A 2 13.74 10.48 -0.90
C LYS A 2 12.75 9.65 -0.08
N LEU A 3 12.81 8.32 -0.21
CA LEU A 3 11.95 7.41 0.54
C LEU A 3 12.14 7.58 2.05
N SER A 4 11.07 7.94 2.75
CA SER A 4 11.01 8.05 4.21
C SER A 4 9.56 8.07 4.67
N CYS A 5 9.26 7.48 5.83
CA CYS A 5 7.93 7.54 6.42
C CYS A 5 7.66 8.84 7.19
N GLY A 6 8.67 9.70 7.37
CA GLY A 6 8.51 10.99 8.06
C GLY A 6 7.57 11.96 7.35
N VAL A 7 7.38 11.81 6.02
CA VAL A 7 6.48 12.65 5.22
C VAL A 7 5.02 12.58 5.68
N TYR A 8 4.59 11.44 6.23
CA TYR A 8 3.24 11.25 6.74
C TYR A 8 2.92 12.21 7.89
N GLU A 9 3.90 12.50 8.74
CA GLU A 9 3.75 13.38 9.90
C GLU A 9 4.13 14.82 9.57
N ALA A 10 5.30 15.02 8.96
CA ALA A 10 5.84 16.35 8.69
C ALA A 10 5.09 17.11 7.58
N CYS A 11 4.36 16.39 6.71
CA CYS A 11 3.65 16.97 5.58
C CYS A 11 2.18 16.55 5.52
N PHE A 12 1.89 15.25 5.40
CA PHE A 12 0.52 14.82 5.08
C PHE A 12 -0.47 15.13 6.20
N ALA A 13 -0.15 14.76 7.44
CA ALA A 13 -0.99 15.08 8.60
C ALA A 13 -1.04 16.59 8.93
N LYS A 14 0.00 17.34 8.56
CA LYS A 14 0.04 18.80 8.70
C LYS A 14 -0.96 19.50 7.77
N TYR A 15 -1.01 19.09 6.50
CA TYR A 15 -1.88 19.72 5.49
C TYR A 15 -3.23 19.03 5.31
N CYS A 16 -3.44 17.91 5.98
CA CYS A 16 -4.72 17.22 6.06
C CYS A 16 -4.87 16.58 7.45
N SER A 17 -5.22 17.41 8.43
CA SER A 17 -5.32 17.01 9.83
C SER A 17 -6.65 16.30 10.14
N CYS A 18 -6.71 15.03 9.77
CA CYS A 18 -7.87 14.17 10.02
C CYS A 18 -7.86 13.53 11.41
N SER A 19 -9.03 13.07 11.86
CA SER A 19 -9.19 12.33 13.11
C SER A 19 -10.27 11.25 12.96
N GLY A 20 -10.28 10.29 13.90
CA GLY A 20 -11.26 9.20 13.94
C GLY A 20 -11.13 8.23 12.76
N GLU A 21 -12.25 7.65 12.33
CA GLU A 21 -12.29 6.58 11.32
C GLU A 21 -11.80 6.97 9.92
N ASN A 22 -11.73 8.28 9.63
CA ASN A 22 -11.26 8.81 8.35
C ASN A 22 -9.82 9.28 8.39
N GLU A 23 -9.16 9.24 9.55
CA GLU A 23 -7.72 9.43 9.62
C GLU A 23 -7.03 8.25 8.92
N TYR A 24 -6.06 8.56 8.06
CA TYR A 24 -5.36 7.57 7.24
C TYR A 24 -3.84 7.68 7.36
N PHE A 25 -3.28 8.89 7.42
CA PHE A 25 -1.84 9.07 7.31
C PHE A 25 -1.08 8.53 8.52
N LEU A 26 -1.58 8.75 9.74
CA LEU A 26 -0.89 8.37 10.97
C LEU A 26 -1.33 7.01 11.50
N SER A 27 -2.59 6.63 11.31
CA SER A 27 -3.15 5.35 11.76
C SER A 27 -2.94 4.21 10.76
N TYR A 28 -2.74 4.52 9.48
CA TYR A 28 -2.57 3.52 8.42
C TYR A 28 -1.26 3.69 7.65
N GLY A 29 -1.11 4.79 6.90
CA GLY A 29 -0.02 4.99 5.95
C GLY A 29 1.38 4.93 6.59
N LYS A 30 1.60 5.67 7.68
CA LYS A 30 2.89 5.69 8.40
C LYS A 30 3.25 4.32 9.00
N PRO A 31 2.40 3.67 9.81
CA PRO A 31 2.71 2.34 10.36
C PRO A 31 3.08 1.31 9.29
N TYR A 32 2.39 1.33 8.14
CA TYR A 32 2.70 0.41 7.04
C TYR A 32 3.99 0.72 6.33
N CYS A 33 4.23 2.00 6.03
CA CYS A 33 5.50 2.44 5.48
C CYS A 33 6.67 1.96 6.37
N GLU A 34 6.55 2.16 7.69
CA GLU A 34 7.60 1.77 8.65
C GLU A 34 7.80 0.26 8.68
N LYS A 35 6.73 -0.54 8.65
CA LYS A 35 6.84 -2.00 8.61
C LYS A 35 7.49 -2.53 7.34
N PHE A 36 7.12 -1.98 6.18
CA PHE A 36 7.76 -2.35 4.92
C PHE A 36 9.26 -2.04 4.95
N LEU A 37 9.65 -0.87 5.47
CA LEU A 37 11.06 -0.49 5.61
C LEU A 37 11.82 -1.26 6.69
N ALA A 38 11.17 -1.62 7.81
CA ALA A 38 11.80 -2.40 8.88
C ALA A 38 12.08 -3.85 8.46
N THR A 39 11.40 -4.33 7.43
CA THR A 39 11.67 -5.64 6.83
C THR A 39 12.85 -5.49 5.87
N ASP A 40 14.09 -5.47 6.35
CA ASP A 40 15.27 -5.39 5.45
C ASP A 40 15.84 -6.78 5.11
N ASP A 41 15.72 -7.75 6.02
CA ASP A 41 16.21 -9.10 5.79
C ASP A 41 15.25 -9.95 4.95
N GLY A 42 15.78 -10.59 3.91
CA GLY A 42 15.11 -11.64 3.13
C GLY A 42 14.25 -11.18 1.94
N TRP A 43 14.12 -9.88 1.66
CA TRP A 43 13.54 -9.48 0.37
C TRP A 43 14.52 -9.84 -0.74
N SER A 44 13.98 -10.30 -1.87
CA SER A 44 14.76 -10.36 -3.10
C SER A 44 15.15 -8.96 -3.56
N ASP A 45 16.10 -8.85 -4.48
CA ASP A 45 16.44 -7.55 -5.08
C ASP A 45 15.23 -6.95 -5.85
N ALA A 46 14.42 -7.81 -6.48
CA ALA A 46 13.17 -7.39 -7.12
C ALA A 46 12.14 -6.91 -6.10
N GLY A 47 12.04 -7.59 -4.96
CA GLY A 47 11.19 -7.25 -3.83
C GLY A 47 11.55 -5.91 -3.20
N LYS A 48 12.83 -5.64 -2.96
CA LYS A 48 13.32 -4.33 -2.48
C LYS A 48 13.00 -3.22 -3.46
N LYS A 49 13.28 -3.45 -4.75
CA LYS A 49 12.97 -2.49 -5.82
C LYS A 49 11.47 -2.18 -5.88
N TRP A 50 10.63 -3.21 -5.79
CA TRP A 50 9.18 -3.06 -5.76
C TRP A 50 8.70 -2.30 -4.52
N ARG A 51 9.19 -2.68 -3.34
CA ARG A 51 8.85 -2.02 -2.07
C ARG A 51 9.15 -0.53 -2.15
N ASP A 52 10.37 -0.18 -2.52
CA ASP A 52 10.83 1.22 -2.52
C ASP A 52 10.09 2.04 -3.58
N ALA A 53 9.88 1.48 -4.78
CA ALA A 53 9.12 2.12 -5.84
C ALA A 53 7.63 2.30 -5.48
N THR A 54 7.04 1.33 -4.77
CA THR A 54 5.65 1.37 -4.34
C THR A 54 5.46 2.44 -3.26
N LEU A 55 6.27 2.41 -2.20
CA LEU A 55 6.20 3.38 -1.11
C LEU A 55 6.42 4.81 -1.61
N LEU A 56 7.38 5.00 -2.51
CA LEU A 56 7.64 6.31 -3.12
C LEU A 56 6.45 6.77 -3.96
N CYS A 57 5.91 5.90 -4.83
CA CYS A 57 4.74 6.21 -5.66
C CYS A 57 3.53 6.62 -4.81
N LEU A 58 3.23 5.87 -3.75
CA LEU A 58 2.13 6.16 -2.84
C LEU A 58 2.26 7.57 -2.26
N GLN A 59 3.44 7.91 -1.76
CA GLN A 59 3.69 9.23 -1.18
C GLN A 59 3.62 10.35 -2.24
N GLU A 60 4.21 10.15 -3.41
CA GLU A 60 4.23 11.15 -4.49
C GLU A 60 2.82 11.41 -5.06
N LYS A 61 1.92 10.42 -5.02
CA LYS A 61 0.51 10.59 -5.45
C LYS A 61 -0.33 11.42 -4.48
N ILE A 62 0.03 11.47 -3.19
CA ILE A 62 -0.68 12.27 -2.18
C ILE A 62 -0.38 13.76 -2.34
N VAL A 63 0.88 14.13 -2.62
CA VAL A 63 1.34 15.52 -2.62
C VAL A 63 0.43 16.47 -3.44
N PRO A 64 0.01 16.12 -4.68
CA PRO A 64 -0.83 17.00 -5.48
C PRO A 64 -2.28 17.15 -4.96
N GLN A 65 -2.71 16.33 -4.00
CA GLN A 65 -4.05 16.40 -3.41
C GLN A 65 -4.09 17.22 -2.12
N LEU A 66 -2.94 17.68 -1.62
CA LEU A 66 -2.88 18.48 -0.41
C LEU A 66 -3.14 19.95 -0.72
N ASP A 67 -4.02 20.58 0.05
CA ASP A 67 -4.09 22.02 0.14
C ASP A 67 -2.92 22.51 1.01
N ILE A 68 -1.96 23.20 0.39
CA ILE A 68 -0.75 23.72 1.06
C ILE A 68 -0.82 25.21 1.38
N SER A 69 -2.03 25.77 1.44
CA SER A 69 -2.28 27.15 1.86
C SER A 69 -2.05 27.34 3.38
N GLU A 70 -2.17 28.59 3.84
CA GLU A 70 -2.02 28.93 5.26
C GLU A 70 -3.16 28.37 6.14
N ASP A 71 -4.32 28.11 5.56
CA ASP A 71 -5.50 27.52 6.22
C ASP A 71 -6.00 26.29 5.45
N PRO A 72 -5.26 25.18 5.52
CA PRO A 72 -5.46 24.03 4.64
C PRO A 72 -6.80 23.34 4.90
N GLN A 73 -7.58 23.14 3.85
CA GLN A 73 -8.84 22.41 3.92
C GLN A 73 -8.66 20.97 3.46
N CYS A 74 -9.14 20.01 4.25
CA CYS A 74 -9.11 18.60 3.87
C CYS A 74 -10.44 17.87 4.08
N ASP A 75 -10.93 17.23 3.02
CA ASP A 75 -12.01 16.25 3.12
C ASP A 75 -11.42 14.88 3.48
N CYS A 76 -11.43 14.55 4.77
CA CYS A 76 -10.80 13.35 5.31
C CYS A 76 -11.29 12.05 4.68
N LYS A 77 -12.60 11.97 4.40
CA LYS A 77 -13.18 10.77 3.79
C LYS A 77 -12.68 10.61 2.36
N LYS A 78 -12.71 11.69 1.57
CA LYS A 78 -12.19 11.67 0.19
C LYS A 78 -10.68 11.43 0.16
N MET A 79 -9.93 12.02 1.08
CA MET A 79 -8.48 11.81 1.16
C MET A 79 -8.15 10.35 1.50
N LYS A 80 -8.81 9.75 2.49
CA LYS A 80 -8.66 8.33 2.83
C LYS A 80 -8.99 7.44 1.63
N GLU A 81 -10.12 7.69 0.96
CA GLU A 81 -10.50 6.94 -0.24
C GLU A 81 -9.48 7.10 -1.37
N PHE A 82 -9.03 8.32 -1.65
CA PHE A 82 -8.01 8.61 -2.66
C PHE A 82 -6.69 7.88 -2.35
N ALA A 83 -6.18 8.00 -1.12
CA ALA A 83 -4.93 7.38 -0.71
C ALA A 83 -4.96 5.87 -0.97
N PHE A 84 -6.09 5.24 -0.63
CA PHE A 84 -6.35 3.84 -0.89
C PHE A 84 -6.46 3.51 -2.40
N GLN A 85 -7.10 4.34 -3.21
CA GLN A 85 -7.18 4.12 -4.66
C GLN A 85 -5.80 4.09 -5.34
N THR A 86 -4.83 4.87 -4.85
CA THR A 86 -3.46 4.90 -5.43
C THR A 86 -2.71 3.57 -5.32
N HIS A 87 -3.12 2.68 -4.40
CA HIS A 87 -2.44 1.40 -4.18
C HIS A 87 -2.48 0.52 -5.42
N VAL A 88 -3.59 0.53 -6.18
CA VAL A 88 -3.69 -0.31 -7.38
C VAL A 88 -2.62 0.06 -8.40
N ASP A 89 -2.50 1.35 -8.70
CA ASP A 89 -1.51 1.84 -9.67
C ASP A 89 -0.08 1.66 -9.13
N CYS A 90 0.16 2.01 -7.86
CA CYS A 90 1.50 1.94 -7.27
C CYS A 90 1.99 0.49 -7.05
N TYR A 91 1.10 -0.47 -6.80
CA TYR A 91 1.49 -1.88 -6.65
C TYR A 91 1.74 -2.55 -8.01
N THR A 92 1.17 -2.03 -9.10
CA THR A 92 1.21 -2.68 -10.43
C THR A 92 2.06 -1.94 -11.46
N GLN A 93 2.91 -1.02 -11.01
CA GLN A 93 3.82 -0.22 -11.86
C GLN A 93 4.62 -1.08 -12.85
N ALA A 94 4.76 -0.59 -14.09
CA ALA A 94 5.40 -1.35 -15.17
C ALA A 94 6.87 -1.71 -14.88
N GLN A 95 7.60 -0.84 -14.21
CA GLN A 95 9.03 -0.99 -13.90
C GLN A 95 9.32 -1.82 -12.63
N ALA A 96 8.30 -2.02 -11.79
CA ALA A 96 8.38 -2.71 -10.52
C ALA A 96 6.96 -3.13 -10.08
N SER A 97 6.46 -4.23 -10.63
CA SER A 97 5.11 -4.72 -10.39
C SER A 97 5.12 -5.82 -9.34
N VAL A 98 4.16 -5.79 -8.41
CA VAL A 98 3.95 -6.89 -7.46
C VAL A 98 3.71 -8.21 -8.19
N CYS A 99 3.11 -8.14 -9.39
CA CYS A 99 2.80 -9.30 -10.21
C CYS A 99 4.04 -10.07 -10.68
N ASP A 100 5.21 -9.44 -10.69
CA ASP A 100 6.46 -10.01 -11.19
C ASP A 100 7.37 -10.50 -10.05
N LEU A 101 6.90 -10.39 -8.80
CA LEU A 101 7.64 -10.86 -7.63
C LEU A 101 7.60 -12.39 -7.49
N GLU A 102 8.64 -12.90 -6.86
CA GLU A 102 8.75 -14.29 -6.43
C GLU A 102 7.94 -14.55 -5.16
N TRP A 103 7.70 -15.83 -4.90
CA TRP A 103 6.85 -16.30 -3.81
C TRP A 103 7.29 -15.80 -2.42
N THR A 104 8.60 -15.72 -2.17
CA THR A 104 9.17 -15.26 -0.90
C THR A 104 8.78 -13.82 -0.57
N ASP A 105 8.75 -12.94 -1.58
CA ASP A 105 8.32 -11.55 -1.44
C ASP A 105 6.80 -11.44 -1.23
N TYR A 106 5.99 -12.26 -1.90
CA TYR A 106 4.54 -12.31 -1.68
C TYR A 106 4.19 -12.65 -0.23
N LYS A 107 4.89 -13.61 0.36
CA LYS A 107 4.72 -13.97 1.76
C LYS A 107 4.99 -12.79 2.68
N LYS A 108 6.05 -12.01 2.41
CA LYS A 108 6.39 -10.81 3.20
C LYS A 108 5.35 -9.71 3.11
N ILE A 109 4.83 -9.48 1.91
CA ILE A 109 3.72 -8.53 1.71
C ILE A 109 2.53 -8.96 2.55
N TYR A 110 2.16 -10.24 2.47
CA TYR A 110 1.06 -10.79 3.23
C TYR A 110 1.28 -10.71 4.74
N ASP A 111 2.44 -11.13 5.24
CA ASP A 111 2.77 -11.05 6.67
C ASP A 111 2.70 -9.60 7.17
N THR A 112 3.12 -8.63 6.35
CA THR A 112 3.03 -7.19 6.68
C THR A 112 1.59 -6.74 6.84
N ILE A 113 0.69 -7.08 5.90
CA ILE A 113 -0.72 -6.65 5.89
C ILE A 113 -1.63 -7.51 6.79
N SER A 114 -1.26 -8.76 7.05
CA SER A 114 -2.05 -9.66 7.89
C SER A 114 -1.88 -9.35 9.38
N VAL A 115 -0.72 -8.84 9.80
CA VAL A 115 -0.45 -8.51 11.22
C VAL A 115 -1.44 -7.48 11.78
N TRP A 116 -1.98 -6.57 10.95
CA TRP A 116 -3.00 -5.61 11.38
C TRP A 116 -4.44 -6.03 11.05
N ASN A 117 -4.63 -7.24 10.51
CA ASN A 117 -5.92 -7.80 10.14
C ASN A 117 -6.70 -7.01 9.06
N ASP A 118 -6.03 -6.16 8.29
CA ASP A 118 -6.67 -5.23 7.35
C ASP A 118 -7.45 -5.92 6.24
N LEU A 119 -6.97 -7.06 5.76
CA LEU A 119 -7.69 -7.87 4.79
C LEU A 119 -9.01 -8.40 5.37
N ALA A 120 -9.16 -8.53 6.68
CA ALA A 120 -10.40 -8.94 7.32
C ALA A 120 -11.25 -7.76 7.79
N THR A 121 -10.66 -6.62 8.15
CA THR A 121 -11.37 -5.52 8.83
C THR A 121 -11.59 -4.28 7.94
N ASP A 122 -10.67 -3.95 7.03
CA ASP A 122 -10.77 -2.74 6.19
C ASP A 122 -11.32 -3.03 4.79
N GLN A 123 -12.48 -2.47 4.48
CA GLN A 123 -13.13 -2.62 3.17
C GLN A 123 -12.31 -2.03 2.01
N TYR A 124 -11.57 -0.94 2.25
CA TYR A 124 -10.74 -0.31 1.23
C TYR A 124 -9.54 -1.20 0.91
N GLY A 125 -8.87 -1.71 1.94
CA GLY A 125 -7.77 -2.66 1.82
C GLY A 125 -8.18 -3.92 1.05
N ARG A 126 -9.32 -4.53 1.41
CA ARG A 126 -9.89 -5.67 0.65
C ARG A 126 -10.14 -5.34 -0.82
N ARG A 127 -10.71 -4.18 -1.12
CA ARG A 127 -11.06 -3.77 -2.49
C ARG A 127 -9.80 -3.58 -3.34
N GLN A 128 -8.75 -2.99 -2.81
CA GLN A 128 -7.47 -2.85 -3.52
C GLN A 128 -6.81 -4.18 -3.75
N PHE A 129 -6.74 -5.02 -2.71
CA PHE A 129 -6.14 -6.33 -2.82
C PHE A 129 -6.78 -7.13 -3.96
N LYS A 130 -8.12 -7.17 -4.03
CA LYS A 130 -8.86 -7.81 -5.12
C LYS A 130 -8.53 -7.22 -6.50
N LYS A 131 -8.40 -5.89 -6.62
CA LYS A 131 -8.07 -5.23 -7.90
C LYS A 131 -6.64 -5.52 -8.36
N VAL A 132 -5.66 -5.38 -7.46
CA VAL A 132 -4.25 -5.72 -7.73
C VAL A 132 -4.15 -7.18 -8.15
N PHE A 133 -4.85 -8.06 -7.43
CA PHE A 133 -4.90 -9.48 -7.76
C PHE A 133 -5.48 -9.74 -9.16
N ALA A 134 -6.60 -9.11 -9.51
CA ALA A 134 -7.21 -9.25 -10.83
C ALA A 134 -6.26 -8.81 -11.96
N ILE A 135 -5.49 -7.74 -11.74
CA ILE A 135 -4.45 -7.29 -12.69
C ILE A 135 -3.36 -8.34 -12.83
N CYS A 136 -2.88 -8.89 -11.71
CA CYS A 136 -1.83 -9.89 -11.73
C CYS A 136 -2.31 -11.23 -12.32
N ALA A 137 -3.58 -11.60 -12.19
CA ALA A 137 -4.13 -12.86 -12.69
C ALA A 137 -4.17 -12.94 -14.22
N ALA A 138 -4.10 -11.79 -14.90
CA ALA A 138 -3.89 -11.75 -16.34
C ALA A 138 -2.47 -12.17 -16.76
N LYS A 139 -1.51 -12.23 -15.83
CA LYS A 139 -0.16 -12.76 -16.04
C LYS A 139 -0.11 -14.23 -15.58
N LYS A 140 0.58 -15.11 -16.32
CA LYS A 140 0.73 -16.53 -15.96
C LYS A 140 1.40 -16.67 -14.58
N TYR A 141 0.75 -17.34 -13.65
CA TYR A 141 1.33 -17.71 -12.35
C TYR A 141 2.03 -19.07 -12.40
N ASP A 142 3.11 -19.22 -11.62
CA ASP A 142 3.59 -20.56 -11.23
C ASP A 142 2.62 -21.21 -10.22
N LYS A 143 2.84 -22.50 -9.94
CA LYS A 143 1.95 -23.33 -9.13
C LYS A 143 1.83 -22.83 -7.68
N GLU A 144 2.94 -22.45 -7.06
CA GLU A 144 3.00 -22.04 -5.64
C GLU A 144 2.31 -20.69 -5.44
N LYS A 145 2.56 -19.77 -6.36
CA LYS A 145 1.91 -18.46 -6.42
C LYS A 145 0.40 -18.60 -6.57
N LYS A 146 -0.06 -19.52 -7.43
CA LYS A 146 -1.49 -19.82 -7.60
C LYS A 146 -2.13 -20.35 -6.32
N GLU A 147 -1.52 -21.32 -5.64
CA GLU A 147 -2.06 -21.92 -4.42
C GLU A 147 -2.22 -20.92 -3.27
N PHE A 148 -1.27 -20.01 -3.11
CA PHE A 148 -1.39 -18.93 -2.12
C PHE A 148 -2.49 -17.93 -2.45
N ILE A 149 -2.54 -17.54 -3.72
CA ILE A 149 -3.56 -16.65 -4.23
C ILE A 149 -4.96 -17.21 -3.99
N ASP A 150 -5.14 -18.51 -4.22
CA ASP A 150 -6.43 -19.18 -3.99
C ASP A 150 -6.79 -19.15 -2.50
N LYS A 151 -5.82 -19.36 -1.60
CA LYS A 151 -6.03 -19.20 -0.14
C LYS A 151 -6.44 -17.79 0.26
N ILE A 152 -5.80 -16.76 -0.30
CA ILE A 152 -6.21 -15.38 0.00
C ILE A 152 -7.61 -15.10 -0.54
N ASN A 153 -7.96 -15.61 -1.72
CA ASN A 153 -9.30 -15.47 -2.26
C ASN A 153 -10.37 -16.13 -1.37
N GLU A 154 -10.06 -17.26 -0.74
CA GLU A 154 -10.95 -17.88 0.26
C GLU A 154 -11.11 -17.03 1.52
N LEU A 155 -10.04 -16.40 2.00
CA LEU A 155 -10.08 -15.48 3.15
C LEU A 155 -10.84 -14.17 2.87
N LEU A 156 -10.98 -13.80 1.59
CA LEU A 156 -11.63 -12.56 1.15
C LEU A 156 -13.07 -12.74 0.65
N LYS A 157 -13.61 -13.96 0.71
CA LYS A 157 -15.04 -14.27 0.48
C LYS A 157 -15.86 -13.90 1.72
#